data_AF-A0A920GP56-F1
#
_entry.id   AF-A0A920GP56-F1
#
_cell.length_a   1.000
_cell.length_b   1.000
_cell.length_c   1.000
_cell.angle_alpha   90.00
_cell.angle_beta   90.00
_cell.angle_gamma   90.00
#
_symmetry.space_group_name_H-M   'P 1'
#
loop_
_entity.id
_entity.type
_entity.pdbx_description
1 polymer ?
#
loop_
_entity_poly.entity_id
_entity_poly.type
_entity_poly.pdbx_seq_one_letter_code
_entity_poly.pdbx_strand_id
1 'polypeptide(L)' 'MALVLILKIAEPVEAILSFAPGGQGELVVLAIIVGADLTFVVAHHLLRIFFVILGAPIVMAMLPQKYKN' A
#
# COMPACT_ATOMS: atom_id res chain seq x y z
N MET A 1 4.80 0.72 9.00
CA MET A 1 6.22 0.52 9.37
C MET A 1 6.41 0.04 10.82
N ALA A 2 6.04 0.83 11.85
CA ALA A 2 6.26 0.44 13.26
C ALA A 2 5.61 -0.91 13.66
N LEU A 3 4.37 -1.16 13.22
CA LEU A 3 3.63 -2.39 13.53
C LEU A 3 4.27 -3.66 12.94
N VAL A 4 4.83 -3.58 11.72
CA VAL A 4 5.45 -4.73 11.01
C VAL A 4 6.78 -5.12 11.64
N LEU A 5 7.56 -4.13 12.08
CA LEU A 5 8.84 -4.35 12.76
C LEU A 5 8.66 -4.93 14.16
N ILE A 6 7.63 -4.49 14.90
CA ILE A 6 7.31 -5.00 16.24
C ILE A 6 6.83 -6.45 16.18
N LEU A 7 6.07 -6.82 15.14
CA LEU A 7 5.48 -8.15 15.00
C LEU A 7 6.37 -9.17 14.28
N LYS A 8 7.56 -8.78 13.78
CA LYS A 8 8.52 -9.67 13.08
C LYS A 8 7.89 -10.45 11.90
N ILE A 9 6.94 -9.85 11.20
CA ILE A 9 6.16 -10.52 10.16
C ILE A 9 6.90 -10.53 8.79
N ALA A 10 7.84 -9.61 8.57
CA ALA A 10 8.53 -9.45 7.29
C ALA A 10 9.97 -8.94 7.47
N GLU A 11 10.87 -9.32 6.56
CA GLU A 11 12.25 -8.84 6.57
C GLU A 11 12.31 -7.33 6.23
N PRO A 12 13.29 -6.58 6.77
CA PRO A 12 13.34 -5.11 6.66
C PRO A 12 13.26 -4.58 5.22
N VAL A 13 13.75 -5.36 4.25
CA VAL A 13 13.72 -5.04 2.82
C VAL A 13 12.29 -5.06 2.25
N GLU A 14 11.46 -6.02 2.66
CA GLU A 14 10.07 -6.18 2.24
C GLU A 14 9.19 -5.03 2.79
N ALA A 15 9.48 -4.60 4.01
CA ALA A 15 8.81 -3.47 4.64
C ALA A 15 9.14 -2.13 3.95
N ILE A 16 10.37 -1.94 3.48
CA ILE A 16 10.78 -0.73 2.75
C ILE A 16 10.15 -0.70 1.35
N LEU A 17 10.16 -1.82 0.64
CA LEU A 17 9.58 -1.92 -0.70
C LEU A 17 8.05 -1.74 -0.70
N SER A 18 7.34 -2.30 0.28
CA SER A 18 5.88 -2.20 0.36
C SER A 18 5.39 -0.78 0.71
N PHE A 19 6.23 0.02 1.38
CA PHE A 19 5.93 1.42 1.74
C PHE A 19 6.60 2.46 0.84
N ALA A 20 7.47 2.06 -0.10
CA ALA A 20 8.09 2.97 -1.06
C ALA A 20 7.03 3.51 -2.04
N PRO A 21 6.95 4.83 -2.26
CA PRO A 21 6.04 5.40 -3.25
C PRO A 21 6.56 5.08 -4.67
N GLY A 22 5.91 4.14 -5.36
CA GLY A 22 6.23 3.72 -6.74
C GLY A 22 5.01 3.11 -7.47
N GLY A 23 5.12 2.88 -8.77
CA GLY A 23 4.06 2.22 -9.56
C GLY A 23 4.03 0.70 -9.38
N GLN A 24 2.85 0.06 -9.49
CA GLN A 24 2.66 -1.41 -9.41
C GLN A 24 3.75 -2.20 -10.17
N GLY A 25 4.11 -1.73 -11.37
CA GLY A 25 5.10 -2.40 -12.21
C GLY A 25 6.53 -2.38 -11.67
N GLU A 26 6.98 -1.27 -11.08
CA GLU A 26 8.35 -1.15 -10.56
C GLU A 26 8.57 -2.01 -9.31
N LEU A 27 7.57 -2.06 -8.42
CA LEU A 27 7.64 -2.83 -7.18
C LEU A 27 7.57 -4.34 -7.43
N VAL A 28 6.79 -4.78 -8.43
CA VAL A 28 6.76 -6.18 -8.88
C VAL A 28 8.11 -6.60 -9.46
N VAL A 29 8.73 -5.75 -10.29
CA VAL A 29 10.06 -6.04 -10.86
C VAL A 29 11.13 -6.09 -9.77
N LEU A 30 11.14 -5.15 -8.82
CA LEU A 30 12.06 -5.17 -7.69
C LEU A 30 11.87 -6.38 -6.77
N ALA A 31 10.62 -6.78 -6.50
CA ALA A 31 10.33 -7.97 -5.71
C ALA A 31 10.85 -9.26 -6.38
N ILE A 32 10.69 -9.38 -7.71
CA ILE A 32 11.25 -10.49 -8.48
C ILE A 32 12.79 -10.49 -8.42
N ILE A 33 13.42 -9.33 -8.60
CA ILE A 33 14.90 -9.20 -8.60
C ILE A 33 15.50 -9.55 -7.23
N VAL A 34 14.85 -9.13 -6.15
CA VAL A 34 15.32 -9.32 -4.77
C VAL A 34 14.92 -10.69 -4.19
N GLY A 35 14.05 -11.44 -4.89
CA GLY A 35 13.51 -12.71 -4.41
C GLY A 35 12.50 -12.56 -3.26
N ALA A 36 11.91 -11.37 -3.13
CA ALA A 36 10.89 -11.08 -2.12
C ALA A 36 9.54 -11.69 -2.51
N ASP A 37 8.69 -11.95 -1.51
CA ASP A 37 7.37 -12.53 -1.74
C ASP A 37 6.48 -11.58 -2.58
N LEU A 38 6.27 -11.96 -3.83
CA LEU A 38 5.47 -11.19 -4.79
C LEU A 38 4.00 -11.10 -4.37
N THR A 39 3.48 -12.15 -3.74
CA THR A 39 2.11 -12.21 -3.26
C THR A 39 1.88 -11.17 -2.17
N PHE A 40 2.84 -11.01 -1.26
CA PHE A 40 2.79 -9.99 -0.20
C PHE A 40 2.80 -8.58 -0.77
N VAL A 41 3.69 -8.29 -1.73
CA VAL A 41 3.81 -6.97 -2.35
C VAL A 41 2.54 -6.61 -3.13
N VAL A 42 2.03 -7.53 -3.95
CA VAL A 42 0.81 -7.32 -4.72
C VAL A 42 -0.41 -7.20 -3.80
N ALA A 43 -0.53 -8.04 -2.77
CA ALA A 43 -1.65 -7.98 -1.83
C ALA A 43 -1.70 -6.63 -1.08
N HIS A 44 -0.55 -6.09 -0.63
CA HIS A 44 -0.49 -4.77 0.00
C HIS A 44 -0.92 -3.66 -0.96
N HIS A 45 -0.49 -3.75 -2.23
CA HIS A 45 -0.83 -2.77 -3.23
C HIS A 45 -2.32 -2.80 -3.60
N LEU A 46 -2.91 -4.00 -3.69
CA LEU A 46 -4.34 -4.17 -3.90
C LEU A 46 -5.16 -3.67 -2.71
N LEU A 47 -4.70 -3.92 -1.48
CA LEU A 47 -5.35 -3.41 -0.27
C LEU A 47 -5.42 -1.88 -0.29
N ARG A 48 -4.32 -1.21 -0.69
CA ARG A 48 -4.29 0.25 -0.84
C ARG A 48 -5.35 0.73 -1.84
N ILE A 49 -5.40 0.11 -3.03
CA ILE A 49 -6.34 0.49 -4.09
C ILE A 49 -7.79 0.24 -3.64
N PHE A 50 -8.06 -0.88 -2.97
CA PHE A 50 -9.37 -1.22 -2.42
C PHE A 50 -9.88 -0.15 -1.46
N PHE A 51 -9.05 0.27 -0.49
CA PHE A 51 -9.41 1.33 0.44
C PHE A 51 -9.55 2.70 -0.23
N VAL A 52 -8.77 3.01 -1.26
CA VAL A 52 -8.92 4.27 -2.00
C VAL A 52 -10.24 4.29 -2.79
N ILE A 53 -10.57 3.22 -3.51
CA ILE A 53 -11.78 3.14 -4.33
C ILE A 53 -13.04 3.17 -3.45
N LEU A 54 -13.05 2.43 -2.34
CA LEU A 54 -14.21 2.39 -1.45
C LEU A 54 -14.25 3.58 -0.49
N GLY A 55 -13.08 4.02 0.00
CA GLY A 55 -12.97 5.10 0.97
C GLY A 55 -13.16 6.49 0.37
N ALA A 56 -12.71 6.75 -0.85
CA ALA A 56 -12.87 8.06 -1.49
C ALA A 56 -14.34 8.54 -1.57
N PRO A 57 -15.33 7.74 -2.03
CA PRO A 57 -16.72 8.19 -2.06
C PRO A 57 -17.32 8.34 -0.66
N ILE A 58 -16.91 7.50 0.30
CA ILE A 58 -17.37 7.60 1.70
C ILE A 58 -16.84 8.89 2.35
N VAL A 59 -15.55 9.17 2.19
CA VAL A 59 -14.91 10.40 2.68
C VAL A 59 -15.52 11.62 2.01
N MET A 60 -15.77 11.56 0.70
CA MET A 60 -16.44 12.64 -0.04
C MET A 60 -17.89 12.87 0.45
N ALA A 61 -18.62 11.81 0.80
CA ALA A 61 -19.97 11.91 1.35
C ALA A 61 -19.99 12.45 2.80
N MET A 62 -18.93 12.19 3.58
CA MET A 62 -18.80 12.65 4.97
C MET A 62 -18.18 14.06 5.09
N LEU A 63 -17.50 14.55 4.06
CA LEU A 63 -16.96 15.90 4.04
C LEU A 63 -18.09 16.94 3.95
N PRO A 64 -18.20 17.87 4.92
CA PRO A 64 -19.20 18.93 4.87
C PRO A 64 -18.98 19.78 3.61
N GLN A 65 -20.07 20.05 2.87
CA GLN A 65 -20.16 20.73 1.56
C GLN A 65 -19.54 22.13 1.46
N LYS A 66 -18.78 22.59 2.46
CA LYS A 66 -18.13 23.91 2.50
C LYS A 66 -16.97 24.08 1.51
N TYR A 67 -16.64 23.04 0.73
CA TYR A 67 -15.58 23.03 -0.28
C TYR A 67 -16.10 23.02 -1.73
N LYS A 68 -17.40 23.29 -1.93
CA LYS A 68 -18.04 23.41 -3.25
C LYS A 68 -18.26 24.87 -3.67
N ASN A 69 -17.32 25.77 -3.34
CA ASN A 69 -17.27 27.16 -3.82
C ASN A 69 -15.94 27.39 -4.54
#